data_AF-M6W1K7-F1
#
_entry.id   AF-M6W1K7-F1
#
_cell.length_a   1.000
_cell.length_b   1.000
_cell.length_c   1.000
_cell.angle_alpha   90.00
_cell.angle_beta   90.00
_cell.angle_gamma   90.00
#
_symmetry.space_group_name_H-M   'P 1'
#
loop_
_entity.id
_entity.type
_entity.pdbx_description
1 polymer ?
#
loop_
_entity_poly.entity_id
_entity_poly.type
_entity_poly.pdbx_seq_one_letter_code
_entity_poly.pdbx_strand_id
1 'polypeptide(L)'
;MKHFFLLILFFLISTGSVSAQSAACNEICGFYSGCVEQNAPRKLSADEKTKVKTGCINSCKKHSAAVTACFENHKSQCKPFNECIVNAYN
;
A
#
# COMPACT_ATOMS: atom_id res chain seq x y z
N MET A 1 -42.38 -0.42 -3.68
CA MET A 1 -41.41 -0.81 -2.63
C MET A 1 -40.21 -1.63 -3.14
N LYS A 2 -39.90 -1.68 -4.45
CA LYS A 2 -38.75 -2.43 -4.99
C LYS A 2 -37.48 -1.57 -5.18
N HIS A 3 -37.66 -0.26 -5.38
CA HIS A 3 -36.56 0.70 -5.56
C HIS A 3 -35.89 1.14 -4.25
N PHE A 4 -36.58 1.03 -3.12
CA PHE A 4 -36.02 1.38 -1.81
C PHE A 4 -34.97 0.36 -1.35
N PHE A 5 -35.15 -0.91 -1.73
CA PHE A 5 -34.23 -2.01 -1.38
C PHE A 5 -32.87 -1.90 -2.13
N LEU A 6 -32.89 -1.35 -3.36
CA LEU A 6 -31.68 -1.16 -4.18
C LEU A 6 -30.79 -0.01 -3.68
N LEU A 7 -31.36 1.00 -3.02
CA LEU A 7 -30.59 2.12 -2.47
C LEU A 7 -29.80 1.75 -1.21
N ILE A 8 -30.28 0.77 -0.43
CA ILE A 8 -29.60 0.31 0.78
C ILE A 8 -28.37 -0.55 0.43
N LEU A 9 -28.42 -1.32 -0.66
CA LEU A 9 -27.29 -2.16 -1.09
C LEU A 9 -26.10 -1.33 -1.60
N PHE A 10 -26.34 -0.16 -2.19
CA PHE A 10 -25.29 0.75 -2.67
C PHE A 10 -24.54 1.45 -1.53
N PHE A 11 -25.15 1.57 -0.34
CA PHE A 11 -24.54 2.26 0.80
C PHE A 11 -23.54 1.39 1.58
N LEU A 12 -23.60 0.06 1.41
CA LEU A 12 -22.75 -0.90 2.16
C LEU A 12 -21.37 -1.13 1.56
N ILE A 13 -21.11 -0.67 0.33
CA ILE A 13 -19.85 -0.93 -0.39
C ILE A 13 -18.81 0.18 -0.11
N SER A 14 -19.21 1.29 0.51
CA SER A 14 -18.36 2.47 0.69
C SER A 14 -17.56 2.48 1.99
N THR A 15 -17.73 1.50 2.88
CA THR A 15 -16.92 1.38 4.10
C THR A 15 -15.87 0.29 3.92
N GLY A 16 -14.98 0.45 2.92
CA GLY A 16 -13.72 -0.28 2.92
C GLY A 16 -13.03 -0.04 4.26
N SER A 17 -13.02 -1.05 5.12
CA SER A 17 -12.66 -0.89 6.53
C SER A 17 -11.21 -0.39 6.60
N VAL A 18 -10.98 0.70 7.33
CA VAL A 18 -9.63 1.25 7.58
C VAL A 18 -8.66 0.17 8.09
N SER A 19 -9.19 -0.83 8.79
CA SER A 19 -8.47 -2.03 9.24
C SER A 19 -7.93 -2.89 8.08
N ALA A 20 -8.70 -3.12 7.01
CA ALA A 20 -8.26 -3.87 5.84
C ALA A 20 -7.20 -3.10 5.04
N GLN A 21 -7.34 -1.77 4.94
CA GLN A 21 -6.31 -0.90 4.36
C GLN A 21 -5.02 -0.94 5.18
N SER A 22 -5.12 -1.01 6.51
CA SER A 22 -3.96 -1.08 7.40
C SER A 22 -3.19 -2.39 7.25
N ALA A 23 -3.88 -3.51 7.09
CA ALA A 23 -3.26 -4.82 6.84
C ALA A 23 -2.56 -4.85 5.48
N ALA A 24 -3.24 -4.41 4.41
CA ALA A 24 -2.67 -4.33 3.07
C ALA A 24 -1.44 -3.43 3.02
N CYS A 25 -1.51 -2.23 3.58
CA CYS A 25 -0.37 -1.31 3.63
C CYS A 25 0.82 -1.89 4.42
N ASN A 26 0.57 -2.69 5.46
CA ASN A 26 1.65 -3.33 6.22
C ASN A 26 2.41 -4.36 5.38
N GLU A 27 1.70 -5.14 4.57
CA GLU A 27 2.29 -6.12 3.66
C GLU A 27 3.08 -5.42 2.55
N ILE A 28 2.45 -4.47 1.86
CA ILE A 28 3.05 -3.72 0.75
C ILE A 28 4.31 -2.98 1.21
N CYS A 29 4.25 -2.32 2.37
CA CYS A 29 5.40 -1.60 2.91
C CYS A 29 6.46 -2.53 3.52
N GLY A 30 6.10 -3.75 3.89
CA GLY A 30 7.07 -4.80 4.20
C GLY A 30 7.89 -5.17 2.97
N PHE A 31 7.23 -5.38 1.84
CA PHE A 31 7.88 -5.65 0.56
C PHE A 31 8.75 -4.46 0.11
N TYR A 32 8.21 -3.24 0.16
CA TYR A 32 8.97 -2.01 -0.15
C TYR A 32 10.26 -1.89 0.65
N SER A 33 10.21 -2.04 1.97
CA SER A 33 11.40 -1.96 2.81
C SER A 33 12.44 -3.05 2.46
N GLY A 34 11.98 -4.25 2.09
CA GLY A 34 12.87 -5.31 1.59
C GLY A 34 13.52 -4.96 0.25
N CYS A 35 12.80 -4.30 -0.64
CA CYS A 35 13.33 -3.82 -1.92
C CYS A 35 14.32 -2.67 -1.75
N VAL A 36 14.05 -1.74 -0.84
CA VAL A 36 15.00 -0.66 -0.51
C VAL A 36 16.28 -1.26 0.08
N GLU A 37 16.19 -2.25 0.96
CA GLU A 37 17.38 -2.92 1.52
C GLU A 37 18.24 -3.61 0.44
N GLN A 38 17.63 -4.25 -0.55
CA GLN A 38 18.36 -4.89 -1.65
C GLN A 38 19.10 -3.92 -2.57
N ASN A 39 18.59 -2.68 -2.70
CA ASN A 39 19.18 -1.65 -3.55
C ASN A 39 20.05 -0.65 -2.78
N ALA A 40 20.10 -0.75 -1.44
CA ALA A 40 20.87 0.15 -0.62
C ALA A 40 22.38 -0.16 -0.75
N PRO A 41 23.25 0.87 -0.84
CA PRO A 41 24.70 0.68 -0.93
C PRO A 41 25.32 0.10 0.35
N ARG A 42 24.54 0.09 1.44
CA ARG A 42 24.90 -0.52 2.72
C ARG A 42 23.65 -1.12 3.36
N LYS A 43 23.86 -2.09 4.24
CA LYS A 43 22.78 -2.63 5.08
C LYS A 43 22.16 -1.51 5.92
N LEU A 44 20.83 -1.44 5.91
CA LEU A 44 20.09 -0.48 6.72
C LEU A 44 20.08 -0.93 8.18
N SER A 45 20.25 0.02 9.10
CA SER A 45 20.02 -0.22 10.53
C SER A 45 18.54 -0.46 10.82
N ALA A 46 18.23 -1.03 11.99
CA ALA A 46 16.85 -1.30 12.39
C ALA A 46 15.98 -0.02 12.46
N ASP A 47 16.58 1.09 12.89
CA ASP A 47 15.91 2.41 12.91
C ASP A 47 15.59 2.90 11.50
N GLU A 48 16.54 2.80 10.57
CA GLU A 48 16.34 3.20 9.17
C GLU A 48 15.25 2.36 8.49
N LYS A 49 15.25 1.04 8.70
CA LYS A 49 14.19 0.15 8.20
C LYS A 49 12.82 0.56 8.74
N THR A 50 12.76 0.92 10.01
CA THR A 50 11.52 1.36 10.68
C THR A 50 11.03 2.67 10.08
N LYS A 51 11.93 3.62 9.82
CA LYS A 51 11.60 4.91 9.18
C LYS A 51 11.10 4.72 7.75
N VAL A 52 11.77 3.90 6.94
CA VAL A 52 11.36 3.57 5.56
C VAL A 52 9.97 2.92 5.56
N LYS A 53 9.75 1.92 6.42
CA LYS A 53 8.45 1.23 6.51
C LYS A 53 7.35 2.18 6.95
N THR A 54 7.60 3.01 7.97
CA THR A 54 6.63 3.98 8.49
C THR A 54 6.27 5.05 7.45
N GLY A 55 7.26 5.58 6.73
CA GLY A 55 7.06 6.54 5.65
C GLY A 55 6.19 5.96 4.53
N CYS A 56 6.46 4.70 4.14
CA CYS A 56 5.63 3.98 3.19
C CYS A 56 4.18 3.80 3.70
N ILE A 57 3.99 3.39 4.96
CA ILE A 57 2.63 3.16 5.52
C ILE A 57 1.81 4.44 5.50
N ASN A 58 2.41 5.57 5.90
CA ASN A 58 1.74 6.86 5.93
C ASN A 58 1.29 7.31 4.53
N SER A 59 2.10 7.03 3.51
CA SER A 59 1.79 7.34 2.12
C SER A 59 0.78 6.34 1.55
N CYS A 60 0.94 5.05 1.83
CA CYS A 60 0.00 4.00 1.44
C CYS A 60 -1.42 4.25 1.96
N LYS A 61 -1.57 4.70 3.21
CA LYS A 61 -2.91 5.03 3.74
C LYS A 61 -3.62 6.14 2.97
N LYS A 62 -2.86 7.09 2.39
CA LYS A 62 -3.40 8.20 1.59
C LYS A 62 -3.69 7.79 0.14
N HIS A 63 -2.90 6.87 -0.41
CA HIS A 63 -2.95 6.45 -1.82
C HIS A 63 -3.23 4.94 -1.96
N SER A 64 -4.06 4.38 -1.07
CA SER A 64 -4.16 2.92 -0.86
C SER A 64 -4.55 2.15 -2.11
N ALA A 65 -5.47 2.67 -2.93
CA ALA A 65 -5.86 2.03 -4.17
C ALA A 65 -4.71 1.94 -5.19
N ALA A 66 -3.97 3.04 -5.40
CA ALA A 66 -2.86 3.09 -6.35
C ALA A 66 -1.67 2.22 -5.88
N VAL A 67 -1.37 2.26 -4.58
CA VAL A 67 -0.28 1.49 -3.98
C VAL A 67 -0.57 -0.02 -4.00
N THR A 68 -1.82 -0.42 -3.74
CA THR A 68 -2.25 -1.82 -3.90
C THR A 68 -2.15 -2.28 -5.35
N ALA A 69 -2.52 -1.45 -6.32
CA ALA A 69 -2.37 -1.78 -7.73
C ALA A 69 -0.90 -1.98 -8.12
N CYS A 70 0.02 -1.12 -7.65
CA CYS A 70 1.46 -1.30 -7.86
C CYS A 70 1.96 -2.61 -7.28
N PHE A 71 1.49 -2.98 -6.08
CA PHE A 71 1.88 -4.23 -5.46
C PHE A 71 1.37 -5.45 -6.24
N GLU A 72 0.09 -5.51 -6.59
CA GLU A 72 -0.46 -6.67 -7.31
C GLU A 72 0.23 -6.91 -8.66
N ASN A 73 0.63 -5.85 -9.36
CA ASN A 73 1.30 -5.95 -10.66
C ASN A 73 2.81 -6.26 -10.54
N HIS A 74 3.44 -5.96 -9.39
CA HIS A 74 4.91 -5.98 -9.26
C HIS A 74 5.44 -6.65 -7.96
N LYS A 75 4.62 -7.40 -7.20
CA LYS A 75 4.96 -8.05 -5.90
C LYS A 75 6.11 -9.07 -5.90
N SER A 76 6.82 -9.22 -7.01
CA SER A 76 8.01 -10.08 -7.11
C SER A 76 9.19 -9.36 -7.75
N GLN A 77 9.07 -8.07 -8.04
CA GLN A 77 10.05 -7.29 -8.81
C GLN A 77 10.29 -5.93 -8.16
N CYS A 78 11.43 -5.77 -7.50
CA CYS A 78 11.71 -4.57 -6.72
C CYS A 78 11.82 -3.28 -7.54
N LYS A 79 12.46 -3.34 -8.72
CA LYS A 79 12.64 -2.16 -9.57
C LYS A 79 11.30 -1.59 -10.09
N PRO A 80 10.47 -2.36 -10.83
CA PRO A 80 9.20 -1.82 -11.32
C PRO A 80 8.22 -1.49 -10.20
N PHE A 81 8.28 -2.21 -9.07
CA PHE A 81 7.50 -1.86 -7.89
C PHE A 81 7.89 -0.50 -7.31
N ASN A 82 9.19 -0.23 -7.13
CA ASN A 82 9.66 1.07 -6.62
C ASN A 82 9.30 2.22 -7.56
N GLU A 83 9.46 2.03 -8.88
CA GLU A 83 9.07 3.05 -9.86
C GLU A 83 7.57 3.34 -9.80
N CYS A 84 6.74 2.29 -9.71
CA CYS A 84 5.30 2.44 -9.59
C CYS A 84 4.89 3.14 -8.28
N ILE A 85 5.45 2.72 -7.13
CA ILE A 85 5.03 3.24 -5.83
C ILE A 85 5.44 4.71 -5.62
N VAL A 86 6.62 5.11 -6.14
CA VAL A 86 7.06 6.51 -6.10
C VAL A 86 6.16 7.39 -6.95
N ASN A 87 5.72 6.89 -8.12
CA ASN A 87 4.74 7.61 -8.94
C ASN A 87 3.37 7.69 -8.26
N ALA A 88 2.94 6.63 -7.57
CA ALA A 88 1.66 6.60 -6.85
C ALA A 88 1.58 7.56 -5.64
N TYR A 89 2.72 8.08 -5.16
CA TYR A 89 2.80 9.06 -4.08
C TYR A 89 2.76 10.52 -4.54
N ASN A 90 2.94 10.78 -5.83
CA ASN A 90 2.82 12.13 -6.43
C ASN A 90 1.39 12.38 -6.92
#